data_AF-A0A970FEI6-F1
#
_entry.id   AF-A0A970FEI6-F1
#
_cell.length_a   1.000
_cell.length_b   1.000
_cell.length_c   1.000
_cell.angle_alpha   90.00
_cell.angle_beta   90.00
_cell.angle_gamma   90.00
#
_symmetry.space_group_name_H-M   'P 1'
#
loop_
_entity.id
_entity.type
_entity.pdbx_description
1 polymer ?
#
loop_
_entity_poly.entity_id
_entity_poly.type
_entity_poly.pdbx_seq_one_letter_code
_entity_poly.pdbx_strand_id
1 'polypeptide(L)'
;MSDKDLDMLFNSGVLTGEREGAILPPRELWEGKKGGLVVVECPQRIPCNPCHTSCPTGAIVAFADINDTPKVDWTKCTGCSLCVSACPGLACFVIDLTFSEENALYKLPYEMLPLPVKGQKVHCLDREGRCVAEGEVENVTQPRKDRTHVVHVSAPKTLVNVFRSIRVVE
;
A
#
# COMPACT_ATOMS: atom_id res chain seq x y z
N MET A 1 14.13 -19.81 6.24
CA MET A 1 15.25 -18.85 6.10
C MET A 1 15.74 -18.53 7.50
N SER A 2 17.04 -18.35 7.69
CA SER A 2 17.56 -17.93 9.00
C SER A 2 17.25 -16.45 9.24
N ASP A 3 17.28 -16.00 10.51
CA ASP A 3 17.10 -14.58 10.85
C ASP A 3 18.13 -13.69 10.13
N LYS A 4 19.35 -14.21 9.97
CA LYS A 4 20.43 -13.55 9.22
C LYS A 4 20.05 -13.34 7.74
N ASP A 5 19.40 -14.31 7.12
CA ASP A 5 18.96 -14.19 5.71
C ASP A 5 17.86 -13.14 5.57
N LEU A 6 16.93 -13.07 6.53
CA LEU A 6 15.87 -12.06 6.56
C LEU A 6 16.44 -10.65 6.74
N ASP A 7 17.42 -10.48 7.62
CA ASP A 7 18.07 -9.18 7.80
C ASP A 7 18.91 -8.77 6.59
N MET A 8 19.58 -9.71 5.93
CA MET A 8 20.28 -9.41 4.68
C MET A 8 19.32 -8.93 3.58
N LEU A 9 18.16 -9.56 3.43
CA LEU A 9 17.13 -9.13 2.48
C LEU A 9 16.52 -7.76 2.83
N PHE A 10 16.26 -7.53 4.12
CA PHE A 10 15.80 -6.23 4.58
C PHE A 10 16.81 -5.11 4.24
N ASN A 11 18.09 -5.37 4.50
CA ASN A 11 19.16 -4.43 4.19
C ASN A 11 19.41 -4.27 2.68
N SER A 12 18.94 -5.20 1.84
CA SER A 12 18.94 -5.03 0.38
C SER A 12 17.71 -4.28 -0.15
N GLY A 13 16.82 -3.80 0.73
CA GLY A 13 15.63 -3.02 0.38
C GLY A 13 14.35 -3.85 0.19
N VAL A 14 14.38 -5.16 0.46
CA VAL A 14 13.19 -6.02 0.41
C VAL A 14 12.64 -6.14 1.83
N LEU A 15 11.47 -5.56 2.09
CA LEU A 15 10.84 -5.72 3.39
C LEU A 15 10.45 -7.19 3.62
N THR A 16 11.05 -7.80 4.64
CA THR A 16 10.76 -9.16 5.10
C THR A 16 10.29 -9.16 6.54
N GLY A 17 9.25 -9.95 6.81
CA GLY A 17 8.67 -10.10 8.15
C GLY A 17 7.92 -8.86 8.63
N GLU A 18 7.43 -8.92 9.87
CA GLU A 18 6.84 -7.77 10.55
C GLU A 18 7.94 -6.85 11.09
N ARG A 19 7.78 -5.55 10.90
CA ARG A 19 8.71 -4.53 11.40
C ARG A 19 7.93 -3.29 11.86
N GLU A 20 8.49 -2.55 12.81
CA GLU A 20 7.93 -1.25 13.19
C GLU A 20 7.84 -0.35 11.94
N GLY A 21 6.74 0.39 11.79
CA GLY A 21 6.46 1.17 10.58
C GLY A 21 5.93 0.36 9.38
N ALA A 22 5.81 -0.96 9.52
CA ALA A 22 5.31 -1.88 8.50
C ALA A 22 4.32 -2.91 9.10
N ILE A 23 3.24 -2.39 9.71
CA ILE A 23 2.24 -3.20 10.43
C ILE A 23 0.92 -3.19 9.65
N LEU A 24 0.29 -4.36 9.55
CA LEU A 24 -1.02 -4.51 8.93
C LEU A 24 -2.16 -4.04 9.87
N PRO A 25 -3.29 -3.56 9.31
CA PRO A 25 -4.47 -3.24 10.10
C PRO A 25 -4.99 -4.45 10.92
N PRO A 26 -5.58 -4.22 12.11
CA PRO A 26 -6.27 -5.26 12.86
C PRO A 26 -7.33 -5.94 12.00
N ARG A 27 -7.30 -7.29 11.96
CA ARG A 27 -8.07 -8.07 11.00
C ARG A 27 -9.58 -7.82 11.08
N GLU A 28 -10.14 -7.85 12.29
CA GLU A 28 -11.57 -7.64 12.54
C GLU A 28 -12.06 -6.27 12.04
N LEU A 29 -11.31 -5.19 12.34
CA LEU A 29 -11.62 -3.86 11.86
C LEU A 29 -11.54 -3.77 10.33
N TRP A 30 -10.55 -4.42 9.74
CA TRP A 30 -10.29 -4.37 8.31
C TRP A 30 -11.37 -5.08 7.49
N GLU A 31 -11.81 -6.26 7.95
CA GLU A 31 -12.89 -7.02 7.32
C GLU A 31 -14.24 -6.27 7.37
N GLY A 32 -14.47 -5.45 8.40
CA GLY A 32 -15.68 -4.63 8.53
C GLY A 32 -15.62 -3.26 7.83
N LYS A 33 -14.46 -2.82 7.34
CA LYS A 33 -14.27 -1.45 6.86
C LYS A 33 -14.49 -1.30 5.36
N LYS A 34 -15.68 -0.85 4.97
CA LYS A 34 -15.96 -0.39 3.59
C LYS A 34 -15.00 0.70 3.15
N GLY A 35 -14.49 0.59 1.92
CA GLY A 35 -13.51 1.51 1.35
C GLY A 35 -12.06 1.17 1.72
N GLY A 36 -11.85 0.22 2.64
CA GLY A 36 -10.57 -0.28 3.05
C GLY A 36 -9.83 0.57 4.09
N LEU A 37 -8.69 0.03 4.51
CA LEU A 37 -7.78 0.66 5.46
C LEU A 37 -6.42 0.90 4.81
N VAL A 38 -5.71 1.90 5.29
CA VAL A 38 -4.34 2.17 4.87
C VAL A 38 -3.40 1.10 5.43
N VAL A 39 -2.53 0.59 4.57
CA VAL A 39 -1.34 -0.19 4.91
C VAL A 39 -0.13 0.70 4.64
N VAL A 40 0.78 0.81 5.61
CA VAL A 40 1.99 1.61 5.46
C VAL A 40 3.18 0.69 5.69
N GLU A 41 4.15 0.69 4.77
CA GLU A 41 5.37 -0.12 4.82
C GLU A 41 6.61 0.78 4.77
N CYS A 42 6.77 1.63 5.78
CA CYS A 42 7.87 2.60 5.87
C CYS A 42 8.65 2.39 7.19
N PRO A 43 9.45 1.32 7.29
CA PRO A 43 10.18 0.95 8.51
C PRO A 43 11.48 1.75 8.72
N GLN A 44 11.85 2.61 7.78
CA GLN A 44 13.10 3.37 7.85
C GLN A 44 12.91 4.67 8.62
N ARG A 45 13.87 4.99 9.49
CA ARG A 45 13.91 6.23 10.25
C ARG A 45 14.50 7.36 9.40
N ILE A 46 13.66 7.97 8.58
CA ILE A 46 14.02 9.05 7.65
C ILE A 46 13.16 10.29 7.93
N PRO A 47 13.65 11.52 7.69
CA PRO A 47 12.92 12.74 8.00
C PRO A 47 11.78 12.98 6.99
N CYS A 48 10.67 12.24 7.12
CA CYS A 48 9.58 12.18 6.15
C CYS A 48 8.21 12.09 6.85
N ASN A 49 7.31 13.02 6.57
CA ASN A 49 5.94 13.03 7.09
C ASN A 49 4.78 13.38 6.10
N PRO A 50 4.93 13.37 4.75
CA PRO A 50 3.80 13.63 3.83
C PRO A 50 2.57 12.76 4.05
N CYS A 51 2.73 11.53 4.52
CA CYS A 51 1.62 10.62 4.82
C CYS A 51 0.74 11.17 5.97
N HIS A 52 1.36 11.75 7.00
CA HIS A 52 0.66 12.42 8.09
C HIS A 52 0.01 13.72 7.63
N THR A 53 0.78 14.62 7.01
CA THR A 53 0.29 15.97 6.65
C THR A 53 -0.80 15.95 5.58
N SER A 54 -0.87 14.90 4.76
CA SER A 54 -1.94 14.69 3.78
C SER A 54 -3.19 14.00 4.34
N CYS A 55 -3.15 13.45 5.55
CA CYS A 55 -4.25 12.68 6.13
C CYS A 55 -5.32 13.62 6.71
N PRO A 56 -6.51 13.74 6.10
CA PRO A 56 -7.52 14.72 6.55
C PRO A 56 -8.21 14.31 7.86
N THR A 57 -8.13 13.03 8.24
CA THR A 57 -8.80 12.51 9.44
C THR A 57 -7.85 12.33 10.62
N GLY A 58 -6.55 12.59 10.43
CA GLY A 58 -5.53 12.33 11.46
C GLY A 58 -5.37 10.84 11.80
N ALA A 59 -5.69 9.94 10.86
CA ALA A 59 -5.47 8.51 11.03
C ALA A 59 -3.98 8.14 11.07
N ILE A 60 -3.14 8.82 10.29
CA ILE A 60 -1.69 8.73 10.46
C ILE A 60 -1.30 9.72 11.55
N VAL A 61 -0.83 9.21 12.67
CA VAL A 61 -0.57 9.99 13.89
C VAL A 61 0.61 10.94 13.67
N ALA A 62 0.59 12.08 14.35
CA ALA A 62 1.69 13.04 14.33
C ALA A 62 2.99 12.40 14.85
N PHE A 63 4.09 12.79 14.24
CA PHE A 63 5.42 12.26 14.52
C PHE A 63 6.03 13.10 15.65
N ALA A 64 6.57 12.46 16.69
CA ALA A 64 7.24 13.17 17.79
C ALA A 64 8.63 13.65 17.34
N ASP A 65 9.37 12.75 16.69
CA ASP A 65 10.55 13.06 15.88
C ASP A 65 10.21 12.81 14.41
N ILE A 66 10.62 13.70 13.51
CA ILE A 66 10.39 13.55 12.07
C ILE A 66 11.00 12.26 11.49
N ASN A 67 11.99 11.67 12.19
CA ASN A 67 12.61 10.40 11.85
C ASN A 67 11.88 9.17 12.43
N ASP A 68 10.77 9.35 13.14
CA ASP A 68 9.98 8.22 13.62
C ASP A 68 9.29 7.49 12.46
N THR A 69 9.02 6.21 12.63
CA THR A 69 8.21 5.46 11.67
C THR A 69 6.72 5.77 11.86
N PRO A 70 5.90 5.76 10.78
CA PRO A 70 4.49 6.10 10.86
C PRO A 70 3.72 5.14 11.78
N LYS A 71 2.82 5.72 12.58
CA LYS A 71 1.82 5.00 13.39
C LYS A 71 0.43 5.33 12.87
N VAL A 72 -0.44 4.33 12.81
CA VAL A 72 -1.79 4.47 12.24
C VAL A 72 -2.85 4.16 13.29
N ASP A 73 -3.74 5.12 13.53
CA ASP A 73 -5.03 4.92 14.16
C ASP A 73 -6.06 4.56 13.09
N TRP A 74 -6.21 3.25 12.83
CA TRP A 74 -7.11 2.75 11.80
C TRP A 74 -8.58 3.06 12.04
N THR A 75 -8.99 3.36 13.28
CA THR A 75 -10.38 3.72 13.58
C THR A 75 -10.81 5.01 12.87
N LYS A 76 -9.85 5.92 12.64
CA LYS A 76 -10.04 7.19 11.92
C LYS A 76 -9.80 7.10 10.41
N CYS A 77 -9.26 5.98 9.93
CA CYS A 77 -8.97 5.83 8.50
C CYS A 77 -10.28 5.71 7.70
N THR A 78 -10.35 6.35 6.54
CA THR A 78 -11.52 6.32 5.63
C THR A 78 -11.23 5.63 4.30
N GLY A 79 -10.00 5.16 4.07
CA GLY A 79 -9.60 4.58 2.79
C GLY A 79 -9.54 5.58 1.62
N CYS A 80 -9.46 6.89 1.91
CA CYS A 80 -9.49 7.97 0.90
C CYS A 80 -8.27 8.02 -0.03
N SER A 81 -7.18 7.30 0.28
CA SER A 81 -5.98 7.15 -0.55
C SER A 81 -5.16 8.44 -0.81
N LEU A 82 -5.41 9.53 -0.07
CA LEU A 82 -4.60 10.74 -0.18
C LEU A 82 -3.14 10.51 0.23
N CYS A 83 -2.92 9.75 1.32
CA CYS A 83 -1.58 9.35 1.75
C CYS A 83 -0.86 8.46 0.73
N VAL A 84 -1.59 7.67 -0.06
CA VAL A 84 -1.03 6.85 -1.15
C VAL A 84 -0.42 7.76 -2.20
N SER A 85 -1.16 8.75 -2.68
CA SER A 85 -0.67 9.72 -3.67
C SER A 85 0.41 10.67 -3.15
N ALA A 86 0.46 10.91 -1.84
CA ALA A 86 1.40 11.86 -1.23
C ALA A 86 2.73 11.22 -0.81
N CYS A 87 2.82 9.88 -0.79
CA CYS A 87 3.98 9.18 -0.27
C CYS A 87 5.13 9.19 -1.28
N PRO A 88 6.26 9.87 -0.99
CA PRO A 88 7.40 9.91 -1.92
C PRO A 88 8.10 8.55 -2.06
N GLY A 89 7.96 7.68 -1.05
CA GLY A 89 8.52 6.33 -1.06
C GLY A 89 7.58 5.27 -1.65
N LEU A 90 6.39 5.66 -2.15
CA LEU A 90 5.36 4.74 -2.67
C LEU A 90 5.01 3.58 -1.70
N ALA A 91 5.15 3.85 -0.41
CA ALA A 91 5.05 2.87 0.68
C ALA A 91 3.69 2.89 1.41
N CYS A 92 2.73 3.65 0.90
CA CYS A 92 1.36 3.68 1.40
C CYS A 92 0.44 3.01 0.40
N PHE A 93 -0.45 2.14 0.88
CA PHE A 93 -1.46 1.45 0.10
C PHE A 93 -2.80 1.59 0.82
N VAL A 94 -3.90 1.50 0.10
CA VAL A 94 -5.22 1.26 0.73
C VAL A 94 -5.76 -0.04 0.18
N ILE A 95 -6.21 -0.92 1.06
CA ILE A 95 -6.73 -2.23 0.67
C ILE A 95 -8.11 -2.42 1.27
N ASP A 96 -9.09 -2.75 0.43
CA ASP A 96 -10.48 -2.99 0.80
C ASP A 96 -10.82 -4.47 0.73
N LEU A 97 -11.00 -5.11 1.88
CA LEU A 97 -11.39 -6.53 1.98
C LEU A 97 -12.89 -6.75 1.77
N THR A 98 -13.68 -5.67 1.70
CA THR A 98 -15.14 -5.73 1.52
C THR A 98 -15.55 -5.67 0.04
N PHE A 99 -14.58 -5.58 -0.88
CA PHE A 99 -14.81 -5.41 -2.31
C PHE A 99 -15.65 -6.53 -2.92
N SER A 100 -15.29 -7.80 -2.67
CA SER A 100 -16.09 -8.97 -3.03
C SER A 100 -15.83 -10.11 -2.04
N GLU A 101 -16.39 -11.31 -2.27
CA GLU A 101 -16.14 -12.48 -1.41
C GLU A 101 -14.68 -12.96 -1.52
N GLU A 102 -14.17 -13.11 -2.74
CA GLU A 102 -12.85 -13.71 -3.03
C GLU A 102 -11.73 -12.68 -3.24
N ASN A 103 -12.06 -11.47 -3.73
CA ASN A 103 -11.09 -10.44 -4.10
C ASN A 103 -11.11 -9.26 -3.12
N ALA A 104 -9.94 -8.66 -2.93
CA ALA A 104 -9.79 -7.34 -2.32
C ALA A 104 -9.54 -6.30 -3.42
N LEU A 105 -9.86 -5.04 -3.12
CA LEU A 105 -9.47 -3.91 -3.94
C LEU A 105 -8.18 -3.30 -3.38
N TYR A 106 -7.11 -3.34 -4.17
CA TYR A 106 -5.81 -2.77 -3.84
C TYR A 106 -5.67 -1.42 -4.52
N LYS A 107 -5.47 -0.35 -3.75
CA LYS A 107 -5.24 1.00 -4.24
C LYS A 107 -3.77 1.32 -4.08
N LEU A 108 -3.03 1.18 -5.17
CA LEU A 108 -1.57 1.20 -5.20
C LEU A 108 -1.07 2.49 -5.85
N PRO A 109 0.03 3.09 -5.34
CA PRO A 109 0.68 4.20 -6.02
C PRO A 109 1.35 3.70 -7.30
N TYR A 110 1.33 4.51 -8.37
CA TYR A 110 1.87 4.14 -9.67
C TYR A 110 2.42 5.35 -10.43
N GLU A 111 3.68 5.25 -10.84
CA GLU A 111 4.44 6.34 -11.50
C GLU A 111 5.16 5.86 -12.78
N MET A 112 4.83 4.67 -13.28
CA MET A 112 5.46 4.06 -14.46
C MET A 112 4.62 4.27 -15.73
N LEU A 113 5.23 4.05 -16.89
CA LEU A 113 4.55 3.96 -18.18
C LEU A 113 4.64 2.53 -18.72
N PRO A 114 3.63 2.03 -19.46
CA PRO A 114 2.36 2.70 -19.76
C PRO A 114 1.45 2.83 -18.52
N LEU A 115 0.58 3.83 -18.54
CA LEU A 115 -0.49 3.97 -17.53
C LEU A 115 -1.60 2.96 -17.89
N PRO A 116 -1.98 2.05 -16.98
CA PRO A 116 -3.04 1.10 -17.27
C PRO A 116 -4.39 1.80 -17.43
N VAL A 117 -5.33 1.12 -18.08
CA VAL A 117 -6.73 1.57 -18.22
C VAL A 117 -7.69 0.62 -17.50
N LYS A 118 -8.87 1.13 -17.15
CA LYS A 118 -9.93 0.30 -16.53
C LYS A 118 -10.26 -0.92 -17.41
N GLY A 119 -10.40 -2.08 -16.79
CA GLY A 119 -10.65 -3.38 -17.42
C GLY A 119 -9.39 -4.10 -17.89
N GLN A 120 -8.21 -3.47 -17.84
CA GLN A 120 -6.97 -4.10 -18.26
C GLN A 120 -6.50 -5.12 -17.22
N LYS A 121 -6.02 -6.29 -17.68
CA LYS A 121 -5.32 -7.26 -16.85
C LYS A 121 -3.89 -6.81 -16.58
N VAL A 122 -3.43 -7.02 -15.35
CA VAL A 122 -2.07 -6.65 -14.91
C VAL A 122 -1.48 -7.77 -14.07
N HIS A 123 -0.16 -7.91 -14.13
CA HIS A 123 0.55 -8.77 -13.19
C HIS A 123 0.62 -8.09 -11.83
N CYS A 124 0.18 -8.81 -10.79
CA CYS A 124 0.35 -8.41 -9.40
C CYS A 124 1.74 -8.87 -8.93
N LEU A 125 2.56 -7.94 -8.46
CA LEU A 125 3.93 -8.19 -8.05
C LEU A 125 4.11 -8.12 -6.53
N ASP A 126 4.98 -8.98 -6.01
CA ASP A 126 5.45 -8.90 -4.63
C ASP A 126 6.56 -7.84 -4.44
N ARG A 127 7.15 -7.80 -3.23
CA ARG A 127 8.22 -6.87 -2.85
C ARG A 127 9.55 -7.11 -3.58
N GLU A 128 9.71 -8.27 -4.21
CA GLU A 128 10.87 -8.61 -5.03
C GLU A 128 10.59 -8.41 -6.53
N GLY A 129 9.38 -7.97 -6.90
CA GLY A 129 8.96 -7.79 -8.29
C GLY A 129 8.58 -9.08 -9.00
N ARG A 130 8.37 -10.18 -8.27
CA ARG A 130 7.90 -11.46 -8.83
C ARG A 130 6.40 -11.41 -9.03
N CYS A 131 5.92 -11.96 -10.15
CA CYS A 131 4.49 -12.11 -10.39
C CYS A 131 3.90 -13.16 -9.45
N VAL A 132 2.89 -12.79 -8.68
CA VAL A 132 2.20 -13.67 -7.72
C VAL A 132 0.76 -13.98 -8.12
N ALA A 133 0.16 -13.16 -9.01
CA ALA A 133 -1.16 -13.37 -9.57
C ALA A 133 -1.41 -12.44 -10.76
N GLU A 134 -2.51 -12.67 -11.47
CA GLU A 134 -3.13 -11.68 -12.34
C GLU A 134 -4.22 -10.91 -11.59
N GLY A 135 -4.31 -9.61 -11.83
CA GLY A 135 -5.37 -8.73 -11.31
C GLY A 135 -6.03 -7.94 -12.43
N GLU A 136 -7.11 -7.24 -12.10
CA GLU A 136 -7.84 -6.39 -13.04
C GLU A 136 -7.92 -4.95 -12.54
N VAL A 137 -7.68 -4.00 -13.45
CA VAL A 137 -7.71 -2.57 -13.12
C VAL A 137 -9.16 -2.10 -13.06
N GLU A 138 -9.61 -1.76 -11.86
CA GLU A 138 -10.98 -1.30 -11.60
C GLU A 138 -11.13 0.21 -11.81
N ASN A 139 -10.08 0.97 -11.52
CA ASN A 139 -10.06 2.42 -11.63
C ASN A 139 -8.63 2.97 -11.63
N VAL A 140 -8.44 4.16 -12.20
CA VAL A 140 -7.18 4.90 -12.13
C VAL A 140 -7.50 6.35 -11.75
N THR A 141 -6.88 6.84 -10.68
CA THR A 141 -7.10 8.20 -10.18
C THR A 141 -5.80 8.96 -10.03
N GLN A 142 -5.87 10.29 -9.94
CA GLN A 142 -4.71 11.16 -9.71
C GLN A 142 -5.08 12.27 -8.71
N PRO A 143 -5.17 11.98 -7.41
CA PRO A 143 -5.75 12.90 -6.42
C PRO A 143 -5.05 14.26 -6.33
N ARG A 144 -3.71 14.28 -6.47
CA ARG A 144 -2.88 15.49 -6.30
C ARG A 144 -2.48 16.18 -7.61
N LYS A 145 -2.78 15.57 -8.77
CA LYS A 145 -2.38 16.07 -10.11
C LYS A 145 -0.87 16.29 -10.28
N ASP A 146 -0.04 15.52 -9.58
CA ASP A 146 1.43 15.62 -9.54
C ASP A 146 2.14 14.44 -10.23
N ARG A 147 1.42 13.73 -11.12
CA ARG A 147 1.88 12.52 -11.86
C ARG A 147 1.95 11.23 -11.06
N THR A 148 1.74 11.26 -9.75
CA THR A 148 1.49 10.04 -8.95
C THR A 148 0.05 9.59 -9.09
N HIS A 149 -0.16 8.45 -9.77
CA HIS A 149 -1.48 7.85 -9.92
C HIS A 149 -1.77 6.88 -8.78
N VAL A 150 -3.05 6.68 -8.47
CA VAL A 150 -3.51 5.59 -7.61
C VAL A 150 -4.32 4.64 -8.47
N VAL A 151 -3.76 3.45 -8.70
CA VAL A 151 -4.37 2.40 -9.51
C VAL A 151 -5.11 1.45 -8.58
N HIS A 152 -6.40 1.26 -8.84
CA HIS A 152 -7.24 0.34 -8.10
C HIS A 152 -7.26 -0.99 -8.84
N VAL A 153 -6.82 -2.06 -8.20
CA VAL A 153 -6.69 -3.39 -8.80
C VAL A 153 -7.46 -4.38 -7.95
N SER A 154 -8.36 -5.15 -8.57
CA SER A 154 -8.97 -6.30 -7.91
C SER A 154 -8.06 -7.53 -8.06
N ALA A 155 -7.82 -8.21 -6.94
CA ALA A 155 -6.96 -9.40 -6.87
C ALA A 155 -7.33 -10.24 -5.64
N PRO A 156 -6.89 -11.51 -5.55
CA PRO A 156 -7.25 -12.40 -4.43
C PRO A 156 -6.95 -11.80 -3.06
N LYS A 157 -7.87 -11.97 -2.09
CA LYS A 157 -7.69 -11.51 -0.70
C LYS A 157 -6.51 -12.16 0.03
N THR A 158 -6.08 -13.33 -0.44
CA THR A 158 -4.93 -14.05 0.12
C THR A 158 -3.61 -13.27 -0.06
N LEU A 159 -3.58 -12.29 -0.97
CA LEU A 159 -2.38 -11.52 -1.31
C LEU A 159 -2.22 -10.22 -0.53
N VAL A 160 -3.05 -9.95 0.49
CA VAL A 160 -3.05 -8.68 1.24
C VAL A 160 -1.70 -8.37 1.89
N ASN A 161 -0.92 -9.40 2.24
CA ASN A 161 0.42 -9.27 2.80
C ASN A 161 1.55 -9.37 1.76
N VAL A 162 1.22 -9.55 0.47
CA VAL A 162 2.19 -9.89 -0.58
C VAL A 162 2.19 -8.86 -1.71
N PHE A 163 1.04 -8.54 -2.27
CA PHE A 163 0.90 -7.71 -3.47
C PHE A 163 1.19 -6.24 -3.17
N ARG A 164 2.19 -5.65 -3.84
CA ARG A 164 2.67 -4.27 -3.58
C ARG A 164 2.88 -3.41 -4.82
N SER A 165 3.02 -3.99 -6.01
CA SER A 165 3.12 -3.22 -7.25
C SER A 165 2.57 -4.00 -8.44
N ILE A 166 2.28 -3.32 -9.55
CA ILE A 166 1.79 -3.97 -10.77
C ILE A 166 2.78 -3.84 -11.92
N ARG A 167 2.70 -4.78 -12.86
CA ARG A 167 3.26 -4.64 -14.21
C ARG A 167 2.14 -4.70 -15.23
N VAL A 168 2.09 -3.69 -16.08
CA VAL A 168 1.19 -3.68 -17.23
C VAL A 168 1.70 -4.70 -18.25
N VAL A 169 0.84 -5.63 -18.62
CA VAL A 169 1.09 -6.59 -19.70
C VAL A 169 0.50 -6.02 -20.98
N GLU A 170 1.29 -6.09 -22.06
CA GLU A 170 0.88 -5.71 -23.41
C GLU A 170 -0.01 -6.79 -24.05
#